data_AF-A0A7V1EHH3-F1
#
_entry.id   AF-A0A7V1EHH3-F1
#
_cell.length_a   1.000
_cell.length_b   1.000
_cell.length_c   1.000
_cell.angle_alpha   90.00
_cell.angle_beta   90.00
_cell.angle_gamma   90.00
#
_symmetry.space_group_name_H-M   'P 1'
#
loop_
_entity.id
_entity.type
_entity.pdbx_description
1 polymer ?
#
loop_
_entity_poly.entity_id
_entity_poly.type
_entity_poly.pdbx_seq_one_letter_code
_entity_poly.pdbx_strand_id
1 'polypeptide(L)'
;MKKLFLLLIVFCLPLIAEEIWLGMATGAQGDTLILVDNLKVYVPGLSLGRYISGDGQAISVSSITFPFTASLVKPDQQVADTEETDKASIAHTYIKIHKFYNVVNGRLVEK
;
A
#
# COMPACT_ATOMS: atom_id res chain seq x y z
N MET A 1 12.67 34.43 -17.61
CA MET A 1 11.67 33.95 -16.61
C MET A 1 11.06 32.58 -16.91
N LYS A 2 11.08 32.05 -18.15
CA LYS A 2 10.58 30.69 -18.46
C LYS A 2 11.51 29.54 -18.01
N LYS A 3 12.83 29.76 -17.94
CA LYS A 3 13.82 28.73 -17.57
C LYS A 3 13.83 28.39 -16.06
N LEU A 4 13.34 29.29 -15.21
CA LEU A 4 13.25 29.07 -13.76
C LEU A 4 12.10 28.12 -13.40
N PHE A 5 10.98 28.20 -14.12
CA PHE A 5 9.83 27.31 -13.95
C PHE A 5 10.16 25.85 -14.27
N LEU A 6 11.02 25.61 -15.27
CA LEU A 6 11.41 24.26 -15.69
C LEU A 6 12.32 23.60 -14.63
N LEU A 7 13.14 24.39 -13.95
CA LEU A 7 14.00 23.92 -12.87
C LEU A 7 13.20 23.59 -11.59
N LEU A 8 12.10 24.31 -11.35
CA LEU A 8 11.19 24.05 -10.23
C LEU A 8 10.39 22.75 -10.39
N ILE A 9 10.02 22.39 -11.63
CA ILE A 9 9.32 21.13 -11.93
C ILE A 9 10.25 19.93 -11.72
N VAL A 10 11.54 20.05 -12.08
CA VAL A 10 12.53 18.99 -11.89
C VAL A 10 12.92 18.82 -10.41
N PHE A 11 12.92 19.91 -9.63
CA PHE A 11 13.19 19.84 -8.19
C PHE A 11 11.99 19.35 -7.34
N CYS A 12 10.80 19.20 -7.91
CA CYS A 12 9.60 18.70 -7.22
C CYS A 12 9.48 17.16 -7.25
N LEU A 13 10.40 16.48 -7.94
CA LEU A 13 10.38 15.02 -8.12
C LEU A 13 11.00 14.16 -7.00
N PRO A 14 11.73 14.65 -5.99
CA PRO A 14 12.23 13.78 -4.93
C PRO A 14 11.45 14.05 -3.64
N LEU A 15 10.33 13.36 -3.42
CA LEU A 15 9.70 13.18 -2.09
C LEU A 15 8.40 12.34 -2.12
N ILE A 16 8.11 11.66 -3.23
CA ILE A 16 6.91 10.82 -3.34
C ILE A 16 7.30 9.42 -2.84
N ALA A 17 6.72 8.99 -1.72
CA ALA A 17 6.82 7.62 -1.22
C ALA A 17 6.73 6.61 -2.38
N GLU A 18 7.58 5.57 -2.37
CA GLU A 18 7.59 4.56 -3.43
C GLU A 18 6.27 3.77 -3.38
N GLU A 19 5.31 4.16 -4.21
CA GLU A 19 4.03 3.48 -4.38
C GLU A 19 4.10 2.57 -5.62
N ILE A 20 4.03 1.25 -5.40
CA ILE A 20 4.07 0.23 -6.44
C ILE A 20 2.67 -0.34 -6.62
N TRP A 21 2.09 -0.22 -7.81
CA TRP A 21 0.78 -0.80 -8.08
C TRP A 21 0.85 -2.34 -8.03
N LEU A 22 0.00 -2.97 -7.22
CA LEU A 22 -0.03 -4.43 -7.09
C LEU A 22 -1.00 -5.05 -8.10
N GLY A 23 -2.16 -4.43 -8.31
CA GLY A 23 -3.24 -5.02 -9.10
C GLY A 23 -4.36 -5.54 -8.20
N MET A 24 -4.91 -6.72 -8.51
CA MET A 24 -6.06 -7.27 -7.79
C MET A 24 -5.65 -8.30 -6.75
N ALA A 25 -5.78 -7.93 -5.47
CA ALA A 25 -5.62 -8.84 -4.37
C ALA A 25 -6.85 -9.73 -4.21
N THR A 26 -6.64 -11.04 -4.21
CA THR A 26 -7.69 -12.06 -4.11
C THR A 26 -7.66 -12.86 -2.81
N GLY A 27 -6.59 -12.72 -2.02
CA GLY A 27 -6.47 -13.34 -0.72
C GLY A 27 -5.16 -13.02 -0.02
N ALA A 28 -4.98 -13.59 1.17
CA ALA A 28 -3.71 -13.61 1.89
C ALA A 28 -3.38 -15.04 2.30
N GLN A 29 -2.09 -15.37 2.37
CA GLN A 29 -1.59 -16.66 2.82
C GLN A 29 -0.68 -16.45 4.03
N GLY A 30 -1.18 -16.79 5.22
CA GLY A 30 -0.47 -16.53 6.47
C GLY A 30 -0.35 -15.03 6.75
N ASP A 31 0.72 -14.65 7.45
CA ASP A 31 0.96 -13.26 7.88
C ASP A 31 1.86 -12.45 6.91
N THR A 32 2.36 -13.09 5.86
CA THR A 32 3.48 -12.53 5.07
C THR A 32 3.24 -12.47 3.58
N LEU A 33 2.15 -13.05 3.07
CA LEU A 33 1.89 -13.15 1.63
C LEU A 33 0.50 -12.63 1.28
N ILE A 34 0.44 -11.76 0.29
CA ILE A 34 -0.80 -11.38 -0.39
C ILE A 34 -0.83 -12.00 -1.79
N LEU A 35 -1.99 -12.55 -2.16
CA LEU A 35 -2.22 -13.15 -3.47
C LEU A 35 -2.76 -12.07 -4.40
N VAL A 36 -2.01 -11.73 -5.44
CA VAL A 36 -2.33 -10.66 -6.38
C VAL A 36 -2.20 -11.17 -7.79
N ASP A 37 -3.28 -11.18 -8.57
CA ASP A 37 -3.28 -11.66 -9.96
C ASP A 37 -2.60 -13.05 -10.13
N ASN A 38 -2.87 -13.96 -9.18
CA ASN A 38 -2.26 -15.30 -9.04
C ASN A 38 -0.76 -15.34 -8.68
N LEU A 39 -0.14 -14.19 -8.42
CA LEU A 39 1.22 -14.08 -7.88
C LEU A 39 1.19 -13.95 -6.36
N LYS A 40 2.27 -14.40 -5.71
CA LYS A 40 2.47 -14.25 -4.27
C LYS A 40 3.41 -13.07 -4.05
N VAL A 41 2.91 -12.02 -3.41
CA VAL A 41 3.70 -10.84 -3.05
C VAL A 41 4.03 -10.91 -1.57
N TYR A 42 5.31 -10.81 -1.24
CA TYR A 42 5.78 -10.82 0.14
C TYR A 42 5.61 -9.44 0.78
N VAL A 43 4.78 -9.40 1.82
CA VAL A 43 4.52 -8.20 2.64
C VAL A 43 4.50 -8.67 4.10
N PRO A 44 5.57 -8.45 4.88
CA PRO A 44 5.63 -8.95 6.25
C PRO A 44 4.64 -8.21 7.16
N GLY A 45 4.02 -8.94 8.10
CA GLY A 45 3.21 -8.36 9.18
C GLY A 45 1.82 -7.89 8.76
N LEU A 46 1.14 -8.63 7.88
CA LEU A 46 -0.22 -8.31 7.42
C LEU A 46 -1.23 -8.23 8.57
N SER A 47 -1.15 -9.15 9.53
CA SER A 47 -2.00 -9.20 10.72
C SER A 47 -1.83 -7.99 11.64
N LEU A 48 -0.73 -7.24 11.50
CA LEU A 48 -0.45 -6.03 12.29
C LEU A 48 -1.19 -4.79 11.78
N GLY A 49 -2.17 -4.94 10.88
CA GLY A 49 -2.96 -3.78 10.41
C GLY A 49 -2.21 -2.91 9.42
N ARG A 50 -1.30 -3.48 8.63
CA ARG A 50 -0.51 -2.76 7.60
C ARG A 50 -1.33 -2.44 6.35
N TYR A 51 -2.58 -2.03 6.54
CA TYR A 51 -3.49 -1.66 5.48
C TYR A 51 -3.96 -0.23 5.67
N ILE A 52 -3.88 0.56 4.61
CA ILE A 52 -4.38 1.93 4.57
C ILE A 52 -5.39 2.08 3.44
N SER A 53 -6.31 3.01 3.56
CA SER A 53 -7.26 3.39 2.51
C SER A 53 -6.60 4.28 1.46
N GLY A 54 -7.28 4.52 0.34
CA GLY A 54 -6.81 5.41 -0.72
C GLY A 54 -6.47 6.83 -0.27
N ASP A 55 -7.14 7.31 0.79
CA ASP A 55 -6.90 8.59 1.48
C ASP A 55 -5.85 8.49 2.62
N GLY A 56 -5.26 7.32 2.85
CA GLY A 56 -4.15 7.10 3.77
C GLY A 56 -4.54 6.81 5.21
N GLN A 57 -5.82 6.56 5.50
CA GLN A 57 -6.26 6.19 6.86
C GLN A 57 -6.02 4.71 7.13
N ALA A 58 -5.63 4.36 8.36
CA ALA A 58 -5.46 2.97 8.76
C ALA A 58 -6.79 2.20 8.69
N ILE A 59 -6.76 1.01 8.09
CA ILE A 59 -7.90 0.09 7.99
C ILE A 59 -7.69 -1.07 8.98
N SER A 60 -8.72 -1.38 9.77
CA SER A 60 -8.70 -2.56 10.64
C SER A 60 -8.66 -3.85 9.80
N VAL A 61 -7.76 -4.78 10.13
CA VAL A 61 -7.65 -6.08 9.45
C VAL A 61 -8.99 -6.83 9.44
N SER A 62 -9.77 -6.71 10.50
CA SER A 62 -11.09 -7.37 10.62
C SER A 62 -12.13 -6.88 9.61
N SER A 63 -11.91 -5.71 9.01
CA SER A 63 -12.81 -5.12 8.01
C SER A 63 -12.42 -5.44 6.57
N ILE A 64 -11.27 -6.08 6.36
CA ILE A 64 -10.73 -6.35 5.03
C ILE A 64 -11.44 -7.55 4.43
N THR A 65 -12.05 -7.32 3.27
CA THR A 65 -12.68 -8.35 2.46
C THR A 65 -12.03 -8.39 1.08
N PHE A 66 -11.77 -9.58 0.57
CA PHE A 66 -11.27 -9.77 -0.80
C PHE A 66 -12.45 -9.96 -1.78
N PRO A 67 -12.29 -9.63 -3.07
CA PRO A 67 -11.10 -9.02 -3.68
C PRO A 67 -11.07 -7.49 -3.59
N PHE A 68 -9.87 -6.92 -3.67
CA PHE A 68 -9.66 -5.47 -3.72
C PHE A 68 -8.50 -5.10 -4.63
N THR A 69 -8.49 -3.87 -5.15
CA THR A 69 -7.32 -3.30 -5.83
C THR A 69 -6.44 -2.58 -4.84
N ALA A 70 -5.12 -2.76 -4.97
CA ALA A 70 -4.16 -2.19 -4.04
C ALA A 70 -2.85 -1.76 -4.70
N SER A 71 -2.13 -0.92 -3.97
CA SER A 71 -0.71 -0.64 -4.18
C SER A 71 0.08 -0.93 -2.90
N LEU A 72 1.36 -1.16 -3.07
CA LEU A 72 2.33 -1.30 -2.01
C LEU A 72 2.97 0.06 -1.78
N VAL A 73 2.92 0.56 -0.55
CA VAL A 73 3.55 1.83 -0.18
C VAL A 73 4.72 1.54 0.73
N LYS A 74 5.91 1.98 0.33
CA LYS A 74 7.06 2.05 1.24
C LYS A 74 7.22 3.50 1.69
N PRO A 75 7.10 3.79 3.00
CA PRO A 75 7.41 5.11 3.51
C PRO A 75 8.90 5.36 3.26
N ASP A 76 9.20 6.56 2.77
CA ASP A 76 10.58 7.00 2.65
C ASP A 76 11.21 7.00 4.06
N GLN A 77 12.44 6.50 4.20
CA GLN A 77 13.08 6.23 5.50
C GLN A 77 13.30 7.48 6.38
N GLN A 78 12.83 8.66 5.98
CA GLN A 78 13.02 9.92 6.69
C GLN A 78 11.93 10.29 7.72
N VAL A 79 10.83 9.54 7.84
CA VAL A 79 9.73 9.87 8.80
C VAL A 79 9.61 8.84 9.93
N ALA A 80 10.73 8.23 10.34
CA ALA A 80 10.77 7.28 11.46
C ALA A 80 11.35 7.87 12.75
N ASP A 81 11.35 9.20 12.90
CA ASP A 81 11.82 9.90 14.10
C ASP A 81 10.67 10.62 14.81
N THR A 82 9.62 9.89 15.21
CA THR A 82 8.91 10.22 16.45
C THR A 82 8.18 8.98 16.96
N GLU A 83 8.60 8.55 18.15
CA GLU A 83 7.97 7.54 19.02
C GLU A 83 8.48 6.08 18.87
N GLU A 84 9.45 5.79 19.75
CA GLU A 84 9.56 4.58 20.58
C GLU A 84 10.08 3.25 19.97
N THR A 85 11.37 3.02 20.27
CA THR A 85 11.91 1.81 20.94
C THR A 85 12.16 0.54 20.11
N ASP A 86 13.45 0.22 19.95
CA ASP A 86 14.08 -1.10 19.82
C ASP A 86 13.27 -2.23 19.15
N LYS A 87 13.54 -2.46 17.86
CA LYS A 87 13.94 -3.75 17.24
C LYS A 87 13.78 -3.66 15.73
N ALA A 88 14.89 -3.90 15.01
CA ALA A 88 14.97 -4.16 13.58
C ALA A 88 14.17 -3.20 12.69
N SER A 89 14.88 -2.27 12.04
CA SER A 89 14.36 -1.41 10.96
C SER A 89 13.82 -2.26 9.79
N ILE A 90 12.61 -2.80 9.96
CA ILE A 90 11.80 -3.35 8.88
C ILE A 90 11.10 -2.13 8.33
N ALA A 91 11.57 -1.61 7.20
CA ALA A 91 10.87 -0.58 6.46
C ALA A 91 9.37 -0.93 6.39
N HIS A 92 8.53 -0.14 7.07
CA HIS A 92 7.13 -0.45 7.32
C HIS A 92 6.37 -0.42 6.00
N THR A 93 6.27 -1.55 5.31
CA THR A 93 5.59 -1.64 4.04
C THR A 93 4.09 -1.75 4.27
N TYR A 94 3.30 -0.88 3.65
CA TYR A 94 1.85 -0.84 3.77
C TYR A 94 1.18 -1.29 2.47
N ILE A 95 -0.03 -1.84 2.60
CA ILE A 95 -0.92 -2.09 1.48
C ILE A 95 -1.97 -0.99 1.46
N LYS A 96 -1.93 -0.15 0.44
CA LYS A 96 -2.94 0.88 0.20
C LYS A 96 -4.06 0.32 -0.65
N ILE A 97 -5.24 0.20 -0.07
CA ILE A 97 -6.44 -0.32 -0.71
C ILE A 97 -7.17 0.83 -1.40
N HIS A 98 -7.39 0.69 -2.71
CA HIS A 98 -8.08 1.71 -3.51
C HIS A 98 -9.57 1.42 -3.60
N LYS A 99 -9.94 0.18 -3.92
CA LYS A 99 -11.34 -0.21 -4.13
C LYS A 99 -11.58 -1.64 -3.69
N PHE A 100 -12.72 -1.86 -3.03
CA PHE A 100 -13.24 -3.19 -2.73
C PHE A 100 -14.19 -3.65 -3.83
N TYR A 101 -14.28 -4.96 -4.04
CA TYR A 101 -15.17 -5.56 -5.03
C TYR A 101 -15.97 -6.70 -4.41
N ASN A 102 -17.15 -6.93 -4.98
CA ASN A 102 -17.96 -8.11 -4.75
C ASN A 102 -17.92 -9.01 -5.99
N VAL A 103 -17.99 -10.33 -5.78
CA VAL A 103 -18.16 -11.29 -6.87
C VAL A 103 -19.65 -11.58 -7.05
N VAL A 104 -20.24 -11.06 -8.13
CA VAL A 104 -21.66 -11.26 -8.47
C VAL A 104 -21.74 -11.97 -9.82
N ASN A 105 -22.32 -13.18 -9.84
CA ASN A 105 -22.44 -14.01 -11.06
C ASN A 105 -21.09 -14.21 -11.80
N GLY A 106 -20.00 -14.38 -11.04
CA GLY A 106 -18.66 -14.55 -11.60
C GLY A 106 -18.02 -13.27 -12.15
N ARG A 107 -18.65 -12.10 -11.95
CA ARG A 107 -18.10 -10.79 -12.33
C ARG A 107 -17.75 -9.98 -11.10
N LEU A 108 -16.72 -9.15 -11.23
CA LEU A 108 -16.32 -8.19 -10.20
C LEU A 108 -17.13 -6.92 -10.33
N VAL A 109 -17.78 -6.54 -9.24
CA VAL A 109 -18.58 -5.31 -9.14
C VAL A 109 -17.98 -4.48 -8.01
N GLU A 110 -17.60 -3.24 -8.31
CA GLU A 110 -17.09 -2.30 -7.30
C GLU A 110 -18.14 -2.12 -6.20
N LYS A 111 -17.69 -2.15 -4.94
CA LYS A 111 -18.55 -2.05 -3.77
C LYS A 111 -18.91 -0.61 -3.45
#